data_AF-A0A1R4H7B1-F1
#
_entry.id   AF-A0A1R4H7B1-F1
#
_cell.length_a   1.000
_cell.length_b   1.000
_cell.length_c   1.000
_cell.angle_alpha   90.00
_cell.angle_beta   90.00
_cell.angle_gamma   90.00
#
_symmetry.space_group_name_H-M   'P 1'
#
loop_
_entity.id
_entity.type
_entity.pdbx_description
1 polymer ?
#
loop_
_entity_poly.entity_id
_entity_poly.type
_entity_poly.pdbx_seq_one_letter_code
_entity_poly.pdbx_strand_id
1 'polypeptide(L)'
;MASGVPKNMFTTVEIRKHRNTLATFNDAAADFLDWIYADHLAFYNKWGVSKYYGNRKPEHKTYESRVRQLKKYGKPTFLADQQVATACILLAMQAVEHGLNATGMANTWKKINNVLKIDQKFYGTDLQIMLQQLGWKLYYWNPDPSKNAQWDEEDQQLNPLKPGRKWMPVWGGHALRYASAKNKATYYDAHVDNATKLVGFGKTPPADFKNVEIFIGIAHAGYHVFPGRRGDVVEAHSMREIIAKDNIEVSPFNPLGLGGGPRWTRSEKYRSGLIAVPQDF
;
A
#
# COMPACT_ATOMS: atom_id res chain seq x y z
N MET A 1 5.09 10.03 -15.41
CA MET A 1 3.78 10.25 -16.06
C MET A 1 3.03 11.21 -15.18
N ALA A 2 2.34 12.20 -15.75
CA ALA A 2 1.48 13.08 -14.98
C ALA A 2 0.26 12.29 -14.48
N SER A 3 -0.15 12.53 -13.23
CA SER A 3 -1.33 11.94 -12.60
C SER A 3 -2.59 12.30 -13.37
N GLY A 4 -3.49 11.33 -13.52
CA GLY A 4 -4.81 11.52 -14.12
C GLY A 4 -5.86 12.04 -13.12
N VAL A 5 -5.47 12.35 -11.88
CA VAL A 5 -6.42 12.75 -10.83
C VAL A 5 -6.95 14.17 -11.10
N PRO A 6 -8.29 14.35 -11.19
CA PRO A 6 -8.88 15.68 -11.31
C PRO A 6 -8.53 16.58 -10.13
N LYS A 7 -8.27 17.87 -10.39
CA LYS A 7 -8.16 18.87 -9.32
C LYS A 7 -9.55 19.15 -8.73
N ASN A 8 -9.60 19.46 -7.43
CA ASN A 8 -10.84 19.80 -6.72
C ASN A 8 -11.93 18.72 -6.86
N MET A 9 -11.52 17.45 -6.79
CA MET A 9 -12.39 16.29 -6.97
C MET A 9 -13.50 16.18 -5.91
N PHE A 10 -13.25 16.74 -4.72
CA PHE A 10 -14.17 16.74 -3.60
C PHE A 10 -14.65 18.16 -3.28
N THR A 11 -15.93 18.27 -2.95
CA THR A 11 -16.55 19.52 -2.52
C THR A 11 -16.10 19.88 -1.10
N THR A 12 -16.20 21.16 -0.74
CA THR A 12 -15.97 21.62 0.64
C THR A 12 -16.84 20.89 1.67
N VAL A 13 -18.06 20.48 1.28
CA VAL A 13 -18.96 19.70 2.14
C VAL A 13 -18.41 18.30 2.39
N GLU A 14 -17.90 17.62 1.37
CA GLU A 14 -17.27 16.31 1.51
C GLU A 14 -16.01 16.38 2.39
N ILE A 15 -15.12 17.34 2.12
CA ILE A 15 -13.90 17.54 2.91
C ILE A 15 -14.23 17.82 4.37
N ARG A 16 -15.19 18.72 4.63
CA ARG A 16 -15.64 19.04 5.99
C ARG A 16 -16.25 17.82 6.68
N LYS A 17 -17.09 17.05 5.97
CA LYS A 17 -17.71 15.85 6.51
C LYS A 17 -16.64 14.84 6.90
N HIS A 18 -15.71 14.53 5.98
CA HIS A 18 -14.59 13.60 6.23
C HIS A 18 -13.82 13.98 7.50
N ARG A 19 -13.41 15.25 7.60
CA ARG A 19 -12.73 15.78 8.78
C ARG A 19 -13.55 15.63 10.07
N ASN A 20 -14.84 15.95 10.01
CA ASN A 20 -15.72 15.90 11.18
C ASN A 20 -16.05 14.47 11.62
N THR A 21 -15.92 13.48 10.74
CA THR A 21 -16.16 12.05 11.02
C THR A 21 -14.87 11.23 11.06
N LEU A 22 -13.72 11.89 11.25
CA LEU A 22 -12.42 11.27 11.05
C LEU A 22 -12.14 10.12 12.04
N ALA A 23 -12.57 10.25 13.30
CA ALA A 23 -12.44 9.18 14.28
C ALA A 23 -13.17 7.90 13.81
N THR A 24 -14.44 8.01 13.43
CA THR A 24 -15.23 6.88 12.88
C THR A 24 -14.62 6.30 11.61
N PHE A 25 -14.07 7.14 10.72
CA PHE A 25 -13.35 6.67 9.55
C PHE A 25 -12.13 5.83 9.95
N ASN A 26 -11.31 6.34 10.87
CA ASN A 26 -10.07 5.70 11.31
C ASN A 26 -10.35 4.35 11.97
N ASP A 27 -11.31 4.31 12.91
CA ASP A 27 -11.69 3.08 13.62
C ASP A 27 -12.16 2.01 12.63
N ALA A 28 -13.08 2.35 11.73
CA ALA A 28 -13.61 1.39 10.76
C ALA A 28 -12.55 0.88 9.76
N ALA A 29 -11.62 1.74 9.33
CA ALA A 29 -10.54 1.35 8.43
C ALA A 29 -9.50 0.46 9.15
N ALA A 30 -9.14 0.79 10.38
CA ALA A 30 -8.21 0.01 11.20
C ALA A 30 -8.82 -1.36 11.59
N ASP A 31 -10.08 -1.38 12.02
CA ASP A 31 -10.82 -2.59 12.35
C ASP A 31 -10.93 -3.53 11.15
N PHE A 32 -11.11 -2.99 9.94
CA PHE A 32 -11.10 -3.79 8.72
C PHE A 32 -9.75 -4.50 8.51
N LEU A 33 -8.62 -3.81 8.75
CA LEU A 33 -7.30 -4.41 8.63
C LEU A 33 -7.03 -5.47 9.70
N ASP A 34 -7.54 -5.28 10.92
CA ASP A 34 -7.47 -6.29 11.97
C ASP A 34 -8.32 -7.51 11.64
N TRP A 35 -9.55 -7.28 11.20
CA TRP A 35 -10.49 -8.33 10.81
C TRP A 35 -9.94 -9.16 9.64
N ILE A 36 -9.46 -8.53 8.57
CA ILE A 36 -9.03 -9.26 7.37
C ILE A 36 -7.79 -10.13 7.68
N TYR A 37 -6.89 -9.65 8.52
CA TYR A 37 -5.74 -10.44 8.96
C TYR A 37 -6.16 -11.63 9.84
N ALA A 38 -7.04 -11.39 10.82
CA ALA A 38 -7.55 -12.45 11.69
C ALA A 38 -8.33 -13.52 10.91
N ASP A 39 -9.20 -13.11 9.99
CA ASP A 39 -9.99 -13.97 9.12
C ASP A 39 -9.09 -14.79 8.18
N HIS A 40 -8.06 -14.17 7.61
CA HIS A 40 -7.03 -14.85 6.81
C HIS A 40 -6.31 -15.94 7.61
N LEU A 41 -5.83 -15.59 8.81
CA LEU A 41 -5.13 -16.55 9.68
C LEU A 41 -6.03 -17.69 10.13
N ALA A 42 -7.29 -17.41 10.50
CA ALA A 42 -8.24 -18.43 10.91
C ALA A 42 -8.50 -19.43 9.77
N PHE A 43 -8.70 -18.93 8.54
CA PHE A 43 -8.86 -19.77 7.36
C PHE A 43 -7.60 -20.59 7.05
N TYR A 44 -6.43 -19.96 7.10
CA TYR A 44 -5.15 -20.64 6.88
C TYR A 44 -4.90 -21.74 7.90
N ASN A 45 -5.13 -21.48 9.18
CA ASN A 45 -4.93 -22.47 10.24
C ASN A 45 -5.87 -23.68 10.07
N LYS A 46 -7.08 -23.46 9.55
CA LYS A 46 -8.05 -24.54 9.29
C LYS A 46 -7.70 -25.37 8.06
N TRP A 47 -7.28 -24.73 6.96
CA TRP A 47 -7.18 -25.40 5.65
C TRP A 47 -5.75 -25.55 5.11
N GLY A 48 -4.79 -24.82 5.68
CA GLY A 48 -3.41 -24.73 5.19
C GLY A 48 -3.31 -24.10 3.79
N VAL A 49 -4.27 -23.25 3.44
CA VAL A 49 -4.29 -22.43 2.22
C VAL A 49 -4.73 -21.02 2.55
N SER A 50 -4.26 -20.06 1.77
CA SER A 50 -4.63 -18.66 1.90
C SER A 50 -6.10 -18.45 1.55
N LYS A 51 -6.80 -17.67 2.38
CA LYS A 51 -8.12 -17.13 2.01
C LYS A 51 -7.97 -16.03 0.97
N TYR A 52 -7.04 -15.11 1.20
CA TYR A 52 -6.77 -13.98 0.34
C TYR A 52 -5.56 -14.26 -0.55
N TYR A 53 -5.77 -14.60 -1.82
CA TYR A 53 -4.70 -15.08 -2.69
C TYR A 53 -4.17 -13.99 -3.64
N GLY A 54 -2.87 -14.02 -3.94
CA GLY A 54 -2.27 -13.12 -4.91
C GLY A 54 -2.86 -13.28 -6.32
N ASN A 55 -3.40 -12.19 -6.87
CA ASN A 55 -4.19 -12.23 -8.11
C ASN A 55 -3.39 -12.05 -9.42
N ARG A 56 -2.06 -11.84 -9.34
CA ARG A 56 -1.22 -11.63 -10.54
C ARG A 56 -0.61 -12.92 -11.09
N LYS A 57 -0.63 -14.02 -10.32
CA LYS A 57 -0.23 -15.33 -10.81
C LYS A 57 -1.23 -15.87 -11.84
N PRO A 58 -0.80 -16.28 -13.05
CA PRO A 58 -1.67 -16.87 -14.06
C PRO A 58 -2.52 -18.03 -13.53
N GLU A 59 -1.95 -18.83 -12.62
CA GLU A 59 -2.58 -20.00 -12.02
C GLU A 59 -3.73 -19.67 -11.06
N HIS A 60 -3.91 -18.40 -10.68
CA HIS A 60 -4.95 -17.98 -9.74
C HIS A 60 -6.07 -17.15 -10.41
N LYS A 61 -5.91 -16.80 -11.70
CA LYS A 61 -6.79 -15.86 -12.40
C LYS A 61 -8.23 -16.34 -12.53
N THR A 62 -8.43 -17.62 -12.82
CA THR A 62 -9.77 -18.21 -13.01
C THR A 62 -10.12 -19.18 -11.90
N TYR A 63 -11.41 -19.43 -11.72
CA TYR A 63 -11.90 -20.41 -10.76
C TYR A 63 -11.28 -21.80 -10.99
N GLU A 64 -11.29 -22.27 -12.24
CA GLU A 64 -10.75 -23.57 -12.64
C GLU A 64 -9.25 -23.66 -12.37
N SER A 65 -8.53 -22.54 -12.55
CA SER A 65 -7.09 -22.49 -12.29
C SER A 65 -6.80 -22.62 -10.79
N ARG A 66 -7.59 -21.95 -9.94
CA ARG A 66 -7.51 -22.12 -8.48
C ARG A 66 -7.87 -23.54 -8.05
N VAL A 67 -8.93 -24.13 -8.62
CA VAL A 67 -9.28 -25.55 -8.37
C VAL A 67 -8.12 -26.48 -8.72
N ARG A 68 -7.42 -26.25 -9.85
CA ARG A 68 -6.23 -27.02 -10.21
C ARG A 68 -5.09 -26.84 -9.19
N GLN A 69 -4.84 -25.62 -8.71
CA GLN A 69 -3.84 -25.38 -7.66
C GLN A 69 -4.22 -26.06 -6.35
N LEU A 70 -5.48 -25.98 -5.92
CA LEU A 70 -5.96 -26.67 -4.72
C LEU A 70 -5.76 -28.19 -4.83
N LYS A 71 -6.11 -28.79 -5.98
CA LYS A 71 -5.84 -30.22 -6.25
C LYS A 71 -4.35 -30.54 -6.19
N LYS A 72 -3.49 -29.72 -6.82
CA LYS A 72 -2.03 -29.87 -6.80
C LYS A 72 -1.47 -29.96 -5.37
N TYR A 73 -2.02 -29.19 -4.43
CA TYR A 73 -1.60 -29.17 -3.03
C TYR A 73 -2.39 -30.12 -2.12
N GLY A 74 -3.24 -31.00 -2.67
CA GLY A 74 -4.05 -31.94 -1.89
C GLY A 74 -5.11 -31.26 -1.01
N LYS A 75 -5.67 -30.13 -1.46
CA LYS A 75 -6.62 -29.30 -0.71
C LYS A 75 -8.04 -29.43 -1.27
N PRO A 76 -9.09 -29.30 -0.43
CA PRO A 76 -10.47 -29.36 -0.89
C PRO A 76 -10.77 -28.27 -1.93
N THR A 77 -11.41 -28.64 -3.04
CA THR A 77 -11.62 -27.72 -4.18
C THR A 77 -12.71 -26.69 -3.94
N PHE A 78 -13.68 -26.98 -3.07
CA PHE A 78 -14.72 -26.02 -2.68
C PHE A 78 -14.15 -24.76 -2.01
N LEU A 79 -12.88 -24.79 -1.57
CA LEU A 79 -12.20 -23.62 -1.03
C LEU A 79 -11.99 -22.53 -2.09
N ALA A 80 -12.02 -22.86 -3.39
CA ALA A 80 -11.93 -21.87 -4.46
C ALA A 80 -13.08 -20.85 -4.45
N ASP A 81 -14.24 -21.22 -3.89
CA ASP A 81 -15.43 -20.36 -3.73
C ASP A 81 -15.31 -19.43 -2.50
N GLN A 82 -14.50 -19.82 -1.51
CA GLN A 82 -14.27 -19.04 -0.28
C GLN A 82 -13.05 -18.12 -0.39
N GLN A 83 -12.29 -18.27 -1.47
CA GLN A 83 -11.06 -17.53 -1.72
C GLN A 83 -11.33 -16.19 -2.38
N VAL A 84 -10.63 -15.16 -1.89
CA VAL A 84 -10.77 -13.77 -2.34
C VAL A 84 -9.46 -13.32 -2.98
N ALA A 85 -9.55 -12.74 -4.18
CA ALA A 85 -8.38 -12.17 -4.85
C ALA A 85 -7.85 -10.96 -4.08
N THR A 86 -6.53 -10.86 -3.91
CA THR A 86 -5.90 -9.71 -3.27
C THR A 86 -4.63 -9.23 -3.99
N ALA A 87 -4.27 -7.98 -3.73
CA ALA A 87 -3.05 -7.30 -4.13
C ALA A 87 -2.82 -6.10 -3.21
N CYS A 88 -1.58 -5.59 -3.18
CA CYS A 88 -1.16 -4.56 -2.23
C CYS A 88 -2.09 -3.33 -2.23
N ILE A 89 -2.43 -2.79 -3.41
CA ILE A 89 -3.36 -1.66 -3.53
C ILE A 89 -4.82 -2.02 -3.26
N LEU A 90 -5.25 -3.26 -3.55
CA LEU A 90 -6.65 -3.65 -3.30
C LEU A 90 -6.95 -3.62 -1.81
N LEU A 91 -6.01 -4.06 -0.97
CA LEU A 91 -6.17 -4.01 0.48
C LEU A 91 -6.26 -2.56 0.99
N ALA A 92 -5.39 -1.66 0.48
CA ALA A 92 -5.45 -0.24 0.81
C ALA A 92 -6.78 0.40 0.41
N MET A 93 -7.25 0.09 -0.79
CA MET A 93 -8.53 0.54 -1.33
C MET A 93 -9.71 0.07 -0.47
N GLN A 94 -9.73 -1.20 -0.07
CA GLN A 94 -10.78 -1.75 0.78
C GLN A 94 -10.80 -1.10 2.18
N ALA A 95 -9.64 -0.83 2.78
CA ALA A 95 -9.59 -0.12 4.06
C ALA A 95 -10.19 1.29 3.96
N VAL A 96 -9.85 2.03 2.89
CA VAL A 96 -10.43 3.37 2.62
C VAL A 96 -11.93 3.29 2.34
N GLU A 97 -12.38 2.29 1.58
CA GLU A 97 -13.80 2.03 1.33
C GLU A 97 -14.58 1.79 2.62
N HIS A 98 -14.07 0.92 3.50
CA HIS A 98 -14.69 0.62 4.78
C HIS A 98 -14.81 1.88 5.66
N GLY A 99 -13.73 2.67 5.76
CA GLY A 99 -13.75 3.94 6.49
C GLY A 99 -14.77 4.94 5.94
N LEU A 100 -14.81 5.15 4.62
CA LEU A 100 -15.76 6.10 4.00
C LEU A 100 -17.21 5.60 4.08
N ASN A 101 -17.45 4.30 3.98
CA ASN A 101 -18.79 3.75 4.10
C ASN A 101 -19.33 3.89 5.53
N ALA A 102 -18.49 3.69 6.55
CA ALA A 102 -18.86 3.87 7.96
C ALA A 102 -19.27 5.30 8.31
N THR A 103 -18.80 6.30 7.56
CA THR A 103 -19.16 7.72 7.74
C THR A 103 -20.29 8.19 6.82
N GLY A 104 -20.92 7.27 6.08
CA GLY A 104 -21.96 7.60 5.09
C GLY A 104 -21.42 8.42 3.92
N MET A 105 -20.18 8.17 3.51
CA MET A 105 -19.47 8.82 2.41
C MET A 105 -19.22 7.88 1.21
N ALA A 106 -20.13 6.92 0.99
CA ALA A 106 -20.04 5.96 -0.12
C ALA A 106 -19.91 6.62 -1.51
N ASN A 107 -20.50 7.80 -1.72
CA ASN A 107 -20.33 8.56 -2.97
C ASN A 107 -18.92 9.13 -3.14
N THR A 108 -18.28 9.57 -2.05
CA THR A 108 -16.88 10.01 -2.05
C THR A 108 -15.96 8.84 -2.39
N TRP A 109 -16.22 7.65 -1.81
CA TRP A 109 -15.53 6.43 -2.19
C TRP A 109 -15.72 6.09 -3.67
N LYS A 110 -16.97 6.15 -4.18
CA LYS A 110 -17.27 5.89 -5.58
C LYS A 110 -16.46 6.78 -6.52
N LYS A 111 -16.28 8.06 -6.18
CA LYS A 111 -15.42 8.97 -6.96
C LYS A 111 -13.97 8.46 -7.00
N ILE A 112 -13.37 8.13 -5.85
CA ILE A 112 -12.00 7.60 -5.76
C ILE A 112 -11.88 6.32 -6.60
N ASN A 113 -12.78 5.37 -6.38
CA ASN A 113 -12.78 4.08 -7.05
C ASN A 113 -12.92 4.22 -8.58
N ASN A 114 -13.75 5.14 -9.05
CA ASN A 114 -13.91 5.40 -10.48
C ASN A 114 -12.61 5.87 -11.12
N VAL A 115 -11.83 6.73 -10.46
CA VAL A 115 -10.53 7.18 -10.98
C VAL A 115 -9.53 6.02 -11.02
N LEU A 116 -9.44 5.22 -9.94
CA LEU A 116 -8.48 4.11 -9.87
C LEU A 116 -8.80 2.95 -10.81
N LYS A 117 -10.08 2.75 -11.15
CA LYS A 117 -10.55 1.70 -12.07
C LYS A 117 -10.28 2.03 -13.54
N ILE A 118 -10.12 3.30 -13.91
CA ILE A 118 -9.79 3.68 -15.29
C ILE A 118 -8.46 3.04 -15.68
N ASP A 119 -8.45 2.34 -16.80
CA ASP A 119 -7.32 1.56 -17.33
C ASP A 119 -6.77 0.45 -16.41
N GLN A 120 -7.47 0.09 -15.32
CA GLN A 120 -7.00 -0.86 -14.29
C GLN A 120 -5.60 -0.54 -13.74
N LYS A 121 -5.18 0.73 -13.80
CA LYS A 121 -3.80 1.11 -13.50
C LYS A 121 -3.50 1.09 -12.01
N PHE A 122 -4.52 1.24 -11.15
CA PHE A 122 -4.42 1.11 -9.68
C PHE A 122 -3.10 1.69 -9.14
N TYR A 123 -2.83 2.96 -9.43
CA TYR A 123 -1.59 3.61 -9.01
C TYR A 123 -1.70 4.15 -7.58
N GLY A 124 -0.76 3.78 -6.72
CA GLY A 124 -0.73 4.26 -5.34
C GLY A 124 -0.57 5.78 -5.22
N THR A 125 0.16 6.40 -6.15
CA THR A 125 0.33 7.86 -6.19
C THR A 125 -0.99 8.59 -6.40
N ASP A 126 -1.86 8.07 -7.28
CA ASP A 126 -3.16 8.68 -7.56
C ASP A 126 -4.08 8.57 -6.34
N LEU A 127 -4.08 7.42 -5.66
CA LEU A 127 -4.78 7.25 -4.39
C LEU A 127 -4.34 8.30 -3.36
N GLN A 128 -3.02 8.49 -3.19
CA GLN A 128 -2.50 9.47 -2.23
C GLN A 128 -2.85 10.91 -2.59
N ILE A 129 -2.83 11.28 -3.88
CA ILE A 129 -3.26 12.61 -4.32
C ILE A 129 -4.74 12.84 -3.99
N MET A 130 -5.60 11.83 -4.22
CA MET A 130 -7.03 11.93 -3.86
C MET A 130 -7.23 12.02 -2.35
N LEU A 131 -6.50 11.25 -1.54
CA LEU A 131 -6.55 11.35 -0.08
C LEU A 131 -6.08 12.74 0.40
N GLN A 132 -5.02 13.29 -0.21
CA GLN A 132 -4.56 14.66 0.09
C GLN A 132 -5.64 15.71 -0.23
N GLN A 133 -6.38 15.55 -1.33
CA GLN A 133 -7.53 16.42 -1.63
C GLN A 133 -8.68 16.28 -0.63
N LEU A 134 -8.80 15.16 0.08
CA LEU A 134 -9.73 15.00 1.22
C LEU A 134 -9.22 15.60 2.53
N GLY A 135 -8.01 16.17 2.53
CA GLY A 135 -7.39 16.82 3.68
C GLY A 135 -6.34 15.97 4.41
N TRP A 136 -5.98 14.80 3.88
CA TRP A 136 -4.88 14.00 4.42
C TRP A 136 -3.54 14.70 4.19
N LYS A 137 -2.54 14.29 4.96
CA LYS A 137 -1.16 14.79 4.91
C LYS A 137 -0.24 13.76 4.30
N LEU A 138 0.65 14.19 3.41
CA LEU A 138 1.63 13.33 2.77
C LEU A 138 3.02 13.54 3.36
N TYR A 139 3.53 12.50 3.99
CA TYR A 139 4.85 12.44 4.60
C TYR A 139 5.81 11.69 3.69
N TYR A 140 6.92 12.33 3.31
CA TYR A 140 8.00 11.60 2.66
C TYR A 140 8.76 10.76 3.69
N TRP A 141 8.93 9.48 3.40
CA TRP A 141 9.69 8.56 4.25
C TRP A 141 10.95 8.08 3.54
N ASN A 142 12.05 8.08 4.29
CA ASN A 142 13.34 7.53 3.87
C ASN A 142 14.20 7.28 5.11
N PRO A 143 14.51 6.02 5.45
CA PRO A 143 15.17 5.69 6.71
C PRO A 143 16.62 6.20 6.76
N ASP A 144 17.32 6.29 5.61
CA ASP A 144 18.72 6.74 5.57
C ASP A 144 19.06 7.38 4.21
N PRO A 145 18.82 8.70 4.05
CA PRO A 145 19.08 9.38 2.79
C PRO A 145 20.56 9.37 2.36
N SER A 146 21.50 9.13 3.28
CA SER A 146 22.93 9.03 2.95
C SER A 146 23.25 7.83 2.07
N LYS A 147 22.35 6.83 2.04
CA LYS A 147 22.49 5.59 1.27
C LYS A 147 21.78 5.61 -0.08
N ASN A 148 21.09 6.70 -0.42
CA ASN A 148 20.23 6.75 -1.60
C ASN A 148 20.95 6.40 -2.92
N ALA A 149 22.16 6.92 -3.14
CA ALA A 149 22.93 6.61 -4.34
C ALA A 149 23.28 5.12 -4.43
N GLN A 150 23.75 4.55 -3.32
CA GLN A 150 24.04 3.11 -3.21
C GLN A 150 22.77 2.26 -3.46
N TRP A 151 21.63 2.66 -2.89
CA TRP A 151 20.37 1.94 -3.09
C TRP A 151 19.86 2.02 -4.52
N ASP A 152 20.03 3.17 -5.19
CA ASP A 152 19.68 3.32 -6.59
C ASP A 152 20.54 2.43 -7.49
N GLU A 153 21.84 2.28 -7.20
CA GLU A 153 22.73 1.32 -7.90
C GLU A 153 22.31 -0.13 -7.64
N GLU A 154 21.99 -0.47 -6.39
CA GLU A 154 21.53 -1.81 -6.01
C GLU A 154 20.23 -2.19 -6.73
N ASP A 155 19.25 -1.29 -6.77
CA ASP A 155 17.98 -1.49 -7.47
C ASP A 155 18.20 -1.80 -8.98
N GLN A 156 19.16 -1.11 -9.61
CA GLN A 156 19.55 -1.33 -11.00
C GLN A 156 20.24 -2.67 -11.22
N GLN A 157 21.13 -3.08 -10.31
CA GLN A 157 21.81 -4.37 -10.36
C GLN A 157 20.83 -5.54 -10.18
N LEU A 158 19.90 -5.40 -9.24
CA LEU A 158 18.88 -6.42 -8.97
C LEU A 158 17.84 -6.51 -10.11
N ASN A 159 17.56 -5.40 -10.79
CA ASN A 159 16.56 -5.32 -11.85
C ASN A 159 17.10 -4.54 -13.07
N PRO A 160 18.00 -5.14 -13.86
CA PRO A 160 18.61 -4.46 -14.99
C PRO A 160 17.58 -4.10 -16.07
N LEU A 161 17.80 -2.98 -16.76
CA LEU A 161 16.95 -2.55 -17.86
C LEU A 161 17.02 -3.52 -19.03
N LYS A 162 15.86 -3.82 -19.60
CA LYS A 162 15.79 -4.40 -20.95
C LYS A 162 16.22 -3.34 -21.98
N PRO A 163 16.84 -3.74 -23.10
CA PRO A 163 17.20 -2.82 -24.18
C PRO A 163 16.04 -1.89 -24.57
N GLY A 164 16.34 -0.61 -24.76
CA GLY A 164 15.36 0.42 -25.15
C GLY A 164 14.50 0.99 -24.00
N ARG A 165 14.58 0.46 -22.78
CA ARG A 165 13.91 1.05 -21.60
C ARG A 165 14.84 2.03 -20.88
N LYS A 166 14.26 3.08 -20.28
CA LYS A 166 14.96 4.10 -19.48
C LYS A 166 14.61 4.06 -17.99
N TRP A 167 13.61 3.26 -17.60
CA TRP A 167 13.11 3.18 -16.23
C TRP A 167 12.47 1.81 -15.95
N MET A 168 12.59 1.35 -14.71
CA MET A 168 11.87 0.20 -14.18
C MET A 168 10.98 0.63 -13.00
N PRO A 169 9.71 0.22 -12.94
CA PRO A 169 8.82 0.58 -11.83
C PRO A 169 9.30 0.14 -10.43
N VAL A 170 10.11 -0.92 -10.37
CA VAL A 170 10.70 -1.46 -9.13
C VAL A 170 11.93 -0.67 -8.64
N TRP A 171 12.31 0.40 -9.34
CA TRP A 171 13.39 1.27 -8.90
C TRP A 171 12.83 2.41 -8.04
N GLY A 172 13.47 2.67 -6.91
CA GLY A 172 13.07 3.77 -6.03
C GLY A 172 13.35 5.14 -6.61
N GLY A 173 14.49 5.32 -7.29
CA GLY A 173 15.00 6.66 -7.64
C GLY A 173 15.22 7.50 -6.38
N HIS A 174 15.71 6.86 -5.32
CA HIS A 174 15.77 7.34 -3.95
C HIS A 174 16.43 8.72 -3.86
N ALA A 175 17.55 8.93 -4.56
CA ALA A 175 18.26 10.20 -4.52
C ALA A 175 17.43 11.34 -5.15
N LEU A 176 16.87 11.09 -6.34
CA LEU A 176 16.02 12.04 -7.04
C LEU A 176 14.76 12.38 -6.24
N ARG A 177 14.11 11.36 -5.64
CA ARG A 177 12.87 11.53 -4.88
C ARG A 177 13.10 12.26 -3.58
N TYR A 178 14.19 11.97 -2.87
CA TYR A 178 14.56 12.72 -1.68
C TYR A 178 14.83 14.18 -2.00
N ALA A 179 15.62 14.47 -3.05
CA ALA A 179 15.90 15.84 -3.46
C ALA A 179 14.63 16.60 -3.87
N SER A 180 13.70 15.94 -4.55
CA SER A 180 12.41 16.55 -4.94
C SER A 180 11.53 16.84 -3.72
N ALA A 181 11.40 15.88 -2.80
CA ALA A 181 10.60 16.05 -1.59
C ALA A 181 11.19 17.17 -0.70
N LYS A 182 12.51 17.18 -0.51
CA LYS A 182 13.19 18.15 0.35
C LYS A 182 13.22 19.56 -0.23
N ASN A 183 13.57 19.70 -1.52
CA ASN A 183 13.87 21.01 -2.10
C ASN A 183 12.67 21.64 -2.81
N LYS A 184 11.66 20.84 -3.18
CA LYS A 184 10.50 21.29 -3.96
C LYS A 184 9.17 20.95 -3.32
N ALA A 185 9.17 20.24 -2.17
CA ALA A 185 7.97 19.72 -1.55
C ALA A 185 7.09 18.92 -2.53
N THR A 186 7.73 18.11 -3.39
CA THR A 186 7.02 17.29 -4.38
C THR A 186 7.55 15.86 -4.46
N TYR A 187 6.62 14.94 -4.72
CA TYR A 187 6.92 13.55 -5.06
C TYR A 187 6.05 13.16 -6.25
N TYR A 188 6.64 13.19 -7.45
CA TYR A 188 5.88 13.23 -8.71
C TYR A 188 4.92 14.43 -8.72
N ASP A 189 3.62 14.18 -8.86
CA ASP A 189 2.58 15.20 -8.93
C ASP A 189 1.94 15.48 -7.56
N ALA A 190 2.34 14.73 -6.52
CA ALA A 190 1.87 14.94 -5.17
C ALA A 190 2.69 16.03 -4.47
N HIS A 191 2.01 16.88 -3.69
CA HIS A 191 2.68 17.80 -2.77
C HIS A 191 3.09 17.04 -1.50
N VAL A 192 4.29 17.28 -0.99
CA VAL A 192 4.78 16.66 0.25
C VAL A 192 4.58 17.66 1.38
N ASP A 193 3.62 17.38 2.27
CA ASP A 193 3.33 18.20 3.45
C ASP A 193 4.49 18.17 4.47
N ASN A 194 5.18 17.02 4.59
CA ASN A 194 6.30 16.88 5.51
C ASN A 194 7.42 15.99 4.95
N ALA A 195 8.63 16.55 4.81
CA ALA A 195 9.81 15.83 4.31
C ALA A 195 10.90 15.61 5.37
N THR A 196 10.53 15.60 6.66
CA THR A 196 11.49 15.53 7.77
C THR A 196 11.14 14.50 8.83
N LYS A 197 9.88 14.41 9.28
CA LYS A 197 9.50 13.54 10.42
C LYS A 197 9.80 12.06 10.17
N LEU A 198 9.56 11.55 8.96
CA LEU A 198 9.85 10.16 8.58
C LEU A 198 11.17 10.02 7.79
N VAL A 199 12.14 10.91 8.01
CA VAL A 199 13.43 10.89 7.31
C VAL A 199 14.59 10.71 8.28
N GLY A 200 15.52 9.81 7.97
CA GLY A 200 16.74 9.60 8.76
C GLY A 200 16.56 8.79 10.05
N PHE A 201 15.46 8.04 10.17
CA PHE A 201 15.14 7.26 11.37
C PHE A 201 15.88 5.91 11.46
N GLY A 202 16.62 5.52 10.42
CA GLY A 202 17.38 4.26 10.38
C GLY A 202 16.50 3.04 10.64
N LYS A 203 16.77 2.34 11.75
CA LYS A 203 16.02 1.16 12.20
C LYS A 203 15.03 1.46 13.33
N THR A 204 14.82 2.73 13.67
CA THR A 204 13.98 3.15 14.79
C THR A 204 13.04 4.25 14.33
N PRO A 205 11.89 3.89 13.73
CA PRO A 205 10.88 4.86 13.34
C PRO A 205 10.48 5.77 14.51
N PRO A 206 10.04 7.01 14.24
CA PRO A 206 9.52 7.91 15.27
C PRO A 206 8.44 7.25 16.12
N ALA A 207 8.50 7.47 17.44
CA ALA A 207 7.59 6.81 18.38
C ALA A 207 6.12 7.24 18.20
N ASP A 208 5.91 8.51 17.85
CA ASP A 208 4.60 9.09 17.53
C ASP A 208 3.93 8.44 16.30
N PHE A 209 4.69 7.89 15.35
CA PHE A 209 4.13 7.16 14.21
C PHE A 209 3.33 5.92 14.63
N LYS A 210 3.61 5.36 15.81
CA LYS A 210 2.82 4.25 16.38
C LYS A 210 1.41 4.67 16.80
N ASN A 211 1.15 5.97 16.95
CA ASN A 211 -0.16 6.52 17.30
C ASN A 211 -1.01 6.87 16.05
N VAL A 212 -0.49 6.64 14.84
CA VAL A 212 -1.24 6.87 13.62
C VAL A 212 -2.23 5.71 13.42
N GLU A 213 -3.51 5.97 13.68
CA GLU A 213 -4.57 4.95 13.63
C GLU A 213 -4.68 4.25 12.27
N ILE A 214 -4.54 4.99 11.17
CA ILE A 214 -4.53 4.44 9.82
C ILE A 214 -3.59 5.28 8.94
N PHE A 215 -2.85 4.62 8.06
CA PHE A 215 -2.05 5.26 7.04
C PHE A 215 -2.02 4.46 5.75
N ILE A 216 -1.79 5.15 4.62
CA ILE A 216 -1.61 4.51 3.31
C ILE A 216 -0.21 4.85 2.80
N GLY A 217 0.68 3.86 2.82
CA GLY A 217 2.03 3.98 2.32
C GLY A 217 2.16 3.58 0.86
N ILE A 218 3.12 4.21 0.20
CA ILE A 218 3.65 3.76 -1.09
C ILE A 218 5.17 3.66 -1.02
N ALA A 219 5.73 2.76 -1.82
CA ALA A 219 7.15 2.70 -2.13
C ALA A 219 7.34 2.72 -3.65
N HIS A 220 8.56 3.04 -4.10
CA HIS A 220 8.97 2.96 -5.50
C HIS A 220 7.95 3.61 -6.44
N ALA A 221 7.66 4.90 -6.22
CA ALA A 221 6.75 5.65 -7.07
C ALA A 221 5.30 5.12 -7.14
N GLY A 222 4.81 4.44 -6.10
CA GLY A 222 3.46 3.87 -6.11
C GLY A 222 3.39 2.49 -6.77
N TYR A 223 4.53 1.88 -7.12
CA TYR A 223 4.60 0.48 -7.55
C TYR A 223 4.14 -0.46 -6.44
N HIS A 224 4.59 -0.20 -5.21
CA HIS A 224 4.13 -0.92 -4.02
C HIS A 224 3.26 0.01 -3.18
N VAL A 225 2.14 -0.51 -2.68
CA VAL A 225 1.15 0.21 -1.88
C VAL A 225 0.81 -0.66 -0.69
N PHE A 226 0.77 -0.08 0.50
CA PHE A 226 0.45 -0.82 1.71
C PHE A 226 -0.39 0.05 2.64
N PRO A 227 -1.54 -0.43 3.13
CA PRO A 227 -2.16 0.18 4.29
C PRO A 227 -1.37 -0.18 5.55
N GLY A 228 -1.59 0.59 6.60
CA GLY A 228 -1.06 0.27 7.92
C GLY A 228 -1.85 0.98 9.00
N ARG A 229 -1.67 0.52 10.23
CA ARG A 229 -2.40 1.00 11.40
C ARG A 229 -1.55 0.86 12.66
N ARG A 230 -1.51 1.90 13.48
CA ARG A 230 -0.77 1.97 14.75
C ARG A 230 0.72 1.62 14.59
N GLY A 231 1.34 2.16 13.55
CA GLY A 231 2.74 1.92 13.21
C GLY A 231 3.05 0.56 12.57
N ASP A 232 2.07 -0.33 12.43
CA ASP A 232 2.21 -1.58 11.68
C ASP A 232 1.82 -1.39 10.22
N VAL A 233 2.54 -2.06 9.33
CA VAL A 233 2.19 -2.25 7.92
C VAL A 233 1.40 -3.55 7.78
N VAL A 234 0.32 -3.51 7.01
CA VAL A 234 -0.45 -4.70 6.60
C VAL A 234 -0.30 -4.90 5.10
N GLU A 235 0.36 -5.97 4.69
CA GLU A 235 0.69 -6.20 3.28
C GLU A 235 -0.14 -7.33 2.68
N ALA A 236 -0.54 -7.15 1.43
CA ALA A 236 -1.16 -8.18 0.61
C ALA A 236 -0.28 -8.50 -0.60
N HIS A 237 0.08 -9.76 -0.79
CA HIS A 237 1.06 -10.14 -1.82
C HIS A 237 0.43 -10.71 -3.06
N SER A 238 0.60 -10.01 -4.19
CA SER A 238 -0.05 -10.35 -5.46
C SER A 238 0.53 -11.58 -6.19
N MET A 239 1.73 -12.04 -5.82
CA MET A 239 2.49 -13.08 -6.55
C MET A 239 2.80 -14.34 -5.71
N ARG A 240 2.44 -14.37 -4.42
CA ARG A 240 2.71 -15.54 -3.57
C ARG A 240 1.82 -16.72 -3.94
N GLU A 241 2.25 -17.92 -3.55
CA GLU A 241 1.48 -19.15 -3.77
C GLU A 241 0.19 -19.18 -2.93
N ILE A 242 -0.81 -19.92 -3.41
CA ILE A 242 -2.09 -20.07 -2.71
C ILE A 242 -1.96 -20.76 -1.34
N ILE A 243 -0.85 -21.44 -1.08
CA ILE A 243 -0.51 -22.10 0.21
C ILE A 243 0.33 -21.22 1.13
N ALA A 244 0.66 -19.99 0.72
CA ALA A 244 1.50 -19.11 1.52
C ALA A 244 0.68 -18.44 2.63
N LYS A 245 1.09 -18.65 3.89
CA LYS A 245 0.48 -18.04 5.08
C LYS A 245 0.55 -16.52 5.05
N ASP A 246 1.60 -16.00 4.45
CA ASP A 246 1.95 -14.59 4.39
C ASP A 246 1.47 -13.93 3.08
N ASN A 247 0.40 -14.44 2.47
CA ASN A 247 -0.32 -13.66 1.44
C ASN A 247 -0.93 -12.38 2.02
N ILE A 248 -1.37 -12.43 3.29
CA ILE A 248 -1.58 -11.24 4.13
C ILE A 248 -0.60 -11.34 5.28
N GLU A 249 0.18 -10.29 5.53
CA GLU A 249 1.09 -10.23 6.66
C GLU A 249 1.07 -8.88 7.35
N VAL A 250 1.43 -8.90 8.63
CA VAL A 250 1.53 -7.70 9.48
C VAL A 250 2.96 -7.61 10.00
N SER A 251 3.54 -6.42 9.95
CA SER A 251 4.86 -6.15 10.51
C SER A 251 5.01 -4.70 10.94
N PRO A 252 5.86 -4.37 11.91
CA PRO A 252 6.14 -2.98 12.25
C PRO A 252 6.69 -2.24 11.01
N PHE A 253 6.27 -1.00 10.78
CA PHE A 253 6.89 -0.15 9.77
C PHE A 253 8.34 0.09 10.14
N ASN A 254 9.27 -0.61 9.52
CA ASN A 254 10.70 -0.51 9.73
C ASN A 254 11.42 -1.18 8.55
N PRO A 255 11.54 -0.50 7.41
CA PRO A 255 12.06 -1.11 6.18
C PRO A 255 13.50 -1.63 6.30
N LEU A 256 14.29 -1.14 7.26
CA LEU A 256 15.66 -1.61 7.52
C LEU A 256 15.76 -2.61 8.69
N GLY A 257 14.67 -2.80 9.44
CA GLY A 257 14.61 -3.65 10.62
C GLY A 257 14.42 -5.12 10.25
N LEU A 258 15.02 -6.01 11.04
CA LEU A 258 14.72 -7.44 10.95
C LEU A 258 13.23 -7.63 11.30
N GLY A 259 12.49 -8.30 10.42
CA GLY A 259 11.07 -8.52 10.66
C GLY A 259 10.18 -7.29 10.44
N GLY A 260 10.71 -6.15 10.00
CA GLY A 260 9.91 -4.96 9.64
C GLY A 260 9.37 -4.95 8.20
N GLY A 261 8.46 -4.02 7.95
CA GLY A 261 7.83 -3.74 6.66
C GLY A 261 8.04 -2.29 6.19
N PRO A 262 7.74 -1.95 4.93
CA PRO A 262 7.26 -2.86 3.88
C PRO A 262 8.29 -3.95 3.51
N ARG A 263 7.79 -5.16 3.25
CA ARG A 263 8.57 -6.40 3.17
C ARG A 263 9.34 -6.51 1.88
N TRP A 264 10.65 -6.68 2.03
CA TRP A 264 11.52 -6.83 0.87
C TRP A 264 11.37 -8.21 0.24
N THR A 265 11.48 -8.24 -1.09
CA THR A 265 11.66 -9.48 -1.83
C THR A 265 13.14 -9.67 -2.16
N ARG A 266 13.47 -10.72 -2.93
CA ARG A 266 14.83 -10.92 -3.42
C ARG A 266 15.29 -9.76 -4.31
N SER A 267 14.40 -9.21 -5.14
CA SER A 267 14.72 -8.20 -6.14
C SER A 267 14.17 -6.82 -5.82
N GLU A 268 13.20 -6.69 -4.91
CA GLU A 268 12.53 -5.42 -4.65
C GLU A 268 12.79 -4.99 -3.20
N LYS A 269 13.36 -3.79 -3.06
CA LYS A 269 13.82 -3.25 -1.77
C LYS A 269 13.18 -1.89 -1.51
N TYR A 270 12.12 -1.88 -0.73
CA TYR A 270 11.31 -0.68 -0.50
C TYR A 270 11.97 0.22 0.56
N ARG A 271 12.65 1.29 0.12
CA ARG A 271 13.47 2.16 1.00
C ARG A 271 13.09 3.64 0.99
N SER A 272 12.14 4.04 0.16
CA SER A 272 11.57 5.39 0.25
C SER A 272 10.21 5.47 -0.43
N GLY A 273 9.43 6.45 -0.05
CA GLY A 273 8.18 6.80 -0.71
C GLY A 273 7.39 7.83 0.07
N LEU A 274 6.07 7.70 0.05
CA LEU A 274 5.17 8.58 0.80
C LEU A 274 4.28 7.76 1.73
N ILE A 275 3.95 8.32 2.90
CA ILE A 275 2.90 7.85 3.80
C ILE A 275 1.81 8.92 3.81
N ALA A 276 0.60 8.56 3.44
CA ALA A 276 -0.58 9.39 3.64
C ALA A 276 -1.17 9.11 5.02
N VAL A 277 -1.34 10.15 5.84
CA VAL A 277 -1.99 10.08 7.15
C VAL A 277 -3.21 11.02 7.19
N PRO A 278 -4.30 10.68 7.88
CA PRO A 278 -5.50 11.52 7.90
C PRO A 278 -5.31 12.86 8.64
N GLN A 279 -4.37 12.92 9.57
CA GLN A 279 -3.99 14.10 10.35
C GLN A 279 -2.50 14.04 10.72
N ASP A 280 -1.91 15.19 11.06
CA ASP A 280 -0.53 15.25 11.53
C ASP A 280 -0.35 14.44 12.83
N PHE A 281 0.82 13.84 12.98
CA PHE A 281 1.33 13.15 14.17
C PHE A 281 2.71 13.72 14.46
#